data_AF-A0A1M4SGT6-F1
#
_entry.id   AF-A0A1M4SGT6-F1
#
_cell.length_a   1.000
_cell.length_b   1.000
_cell.length_c   1.000
_cell.angle_alpha   90.00
_cell.angle_beta   90.00
_cell.angle_gamma   90.00
#
_symmetry.space_group_name_H-M   'P 1'
#
loop_
_entity.id
_entity.type
_entity.pdbx_description
1 polymer ?
#
loop_
_entity_poly.entity_id
_entity_poly.type
_entity_poly.pdbx_seq_one_letter_code
_entity_poly.pdbx_strand_id
1 'polypeptide(L)'
;MPRIKNEFDELKDLTEDYWSKLENNLDDQVTVMLKTYIPKLLPREMEQIKKNSPPQQAKTLVLLVGFSWEPLLQAVCHYRPEKLYLLLNAKYGGESAGVVFQKLEQLINKLSESKLIEKKPEIKPTEIDAAGAGPVEVFHQLTQIIKEEGEQPPVRGKESLPLVLDITGAKKNMVAAAFLFAALSGTAVSYVDFPDDAYSPEKRRPYGYRSKIALIDNPYTFFAMGKWLEVRQLYKQYNFNGAIKLVDEIKKSMDKGDEWSGRKYFGETGEKAVDRLLRVLECYECWESGNFNRASEIYEGIKGEIPGFRRPPDAVKILGGIWYEVQGAKFVKKPGRFYLEPQLFDTYICDELRRIERMIEYKEDYRAAFLRAAGLSEVVLNLWLLSLLDGEEDRKKALDFWGEADGEDGRSPNASKSFKKLTAGGTFKMKDLGGKNPPDITFNKGSKKIPRWWNSTAFFKDRGDRKGWKIFLDCRNKIAHRYYSIPEELAKDALLFARLNYESYRQDNRMPDSAVFAEIIPWPELCGLCGLKEILPPPVTGDE
;
A
#
# COMPACT_ATOMS: atom_id res chain seq x y z
N MET A 1 -9.11 67.13 19.31
CA MET A 1 -9.46 65.88 20.04
C MET A 1 -8.33 64.89 19.82
N PRO A 2 -7.73 64.30 20.86
CA PRO A 2 -6.72 63.27 20.67
C PRO A 2 -7.41 62.03 20.06
N ARG A 3 -6.85 61.49 18.97
CA ARG A 3 -7.27 60.17 18.48
C ARG A 3 -6.95 59.16 19.58
N ILE A 4 -7.97 58.46 20.08
CA ILE A 4 -7.79 57.27 20.91
C ILE A 4 -7.01 56.29 20.02
N LYS A 5 -5.74 56.03 20.34
CA LYS A 5 -4.94 55.03 19.63
C LYS A 5 -5.59 53.66 19.82
N ASN A 6 -5.70 52.91 18.74
CA ASN A 6 -6.17 51.52 18.82
C ASN A 6 -5.10 50.68 19.53
N GLU A 7 -5.49 49.61 20.23
CA GLU A 7 -4.59 48.65 20.89
C GLU A 7 -3.47 48.15 19.96
N PHE A 8 -3.77 48.03 18.66
CA PHE A 8 -2.81 47.69 17.61
C PHE A 8 -1.77 48.78 17.33
N ASP A 9 -2.15 50.06 17.40
CA ASP A 9 -1.21 51.17 17.18
C ASP A 9 -0.19 51.22 18.32
N GLU A 10 -0.64 50.97 19.56
CA GLU A 10 0.25 50.92 20.72
C GLU A 10 1.21 49.72 20.66
N LEU A 11 0.72 48.54 20.27
CA LEU A 11 1.57 47.35 20.10
C LEU A 11 2.58 47.54 18.97
N LYS A 12 2.17 48.15 17.86
CA LYS A 12 3.05 48.51 16.76
C LYS A 12 4.18 49.43 17.22
N ASP A 13 3.85 50.51 17.93
CA ASP A 13 4.85 51.45 18.45
C ASP A 13 5.84 50.76 19.41
N LEU A 14 5.35 49.87 20.28
CA LEU A 14 6.19 49.10 21.20
C LEU A 14 7.11 48.11 20.48
N THR A 15 6.61 47.44 19.44
CA THR A 15 7.40 46.53 18.61
C THR A 15 8.49 47.29 17.86
N GLU A 16 8.18 48.47 17.30
CA GLU A 16 9.16 49.29 16.57
C GLU A 16 10.22 49.91 17.49
N ASP A 17 9.83 50.34 18.69
CA ASP A 17 10.77 50.77 19.74
C ASP A 17 11.70 49.63 20.17
N TYR A 18 11.15 48.42 20.36
CA TYR A 18 11.94 47.22 20.64
C TYR A 18 12.95 46.93 19.52
N TRP A 19 12.52 46.93 18.26
CA TRP A 19 13.42 46.70 17.12
C TRP A 19 14.51 47.75 17.02
N SER A 20 14.18 49.02 17.24
CA SER A 20 15.16 50.12 17.24
C SER A 20 16.21 49.92 18.34
N LYS A 21 15.80 49.47 19.53
CA LYS A 21 16.74 49.12 20.62
C LYS A 21 17.61 47.92 20.26
N LEU A 22 17.05 46.94 19.57
CA LEU A 22 17.78 45.75 19.14
C LEU A 22 18.85 46.09 18.09
N GLU A 23 18.51 46.93 17.10
CA GLU A 23 19.44 47.41 16.07
C GLU A 23 20.58 48.26 16.67
N ASN A 24 20.29 49.04 17.71
CA ASN A 24 21.30 49.85 18.41
C ASN A 24 22.19 49.04 19.37
N ASN A 25 21.88 47.76 19.64
CA ASN A 25 22.62 46.90 20.57
C ASN A 25 22.80 45.49 19.99
N LEU A 26 23.29 45.40 18.75
CA LEU A 26 23.45 44.13 18.02
C LEU A 26 24.32 43.10 18.78
N ASP A 27 25.34 43.55 19.50
CA ASP A 27 26.24 42.68 20.27
C ASP A 27 25.60 42.14 21.57
N ASP A 28 24.44 42.66 21.98
CA ASP A 28 23.77 42.31 23.24
C ASP A 28 22.24 42.13 23.09
N GLN A 29 21.83 41.36 22.07
CA GLN A 29 20.43 40.98 21.83
C GLN A 29 19.76 40.39 23.08
N VAL A 30 20.49 39.58 23.86
CA VAL A 30 19.96 38.93 25.07
C VAL A 30 19.53 39.96 26.09
N THR A 31 20.35 40.97 26.38
CA THR A 31 19.99 42.03 27.34
C THR A 31 18.79 42.83 26.88
N VAL A 32 18.70 43.16 25.59
CA VAL A 32 17.52 43.87 25.05
C VAL A 32 16.27 43.01 25.25
N MET A 33 16.33 41.71 24.99
CA MET A 33 15.22 40.80 25.20
C MET A 33 14.83 40.65 26.68
N LEU A 34 15.80 40.49 27.57
CA LEU A 34 15.57 40.35 29.02
C LEU A 34 14.99 41.61 29.66
N LYS A 35 15.39 42.81 29.19
CA LYS A 35 14.95 44.09 29.75
C LYS A 35 13.70 44.67 29.10
N THR A 36 13.46 44.34 27.82
CA THR A 36 12.41 44.98 27.03
C THR A 36 11.40 43.96 26.52
N TYR A 37 11.83 42.99 25.70
CA TYR A 37 10.90 42.08 25.01
C TYR A 37 10.08 41.24 26.00
N ILE A 38 10.74 40.42 26.82
CA ILE A 38 10.10 39.46 27.71
C ILE A 38 9.21 40.14 28.78
N PRO A 39 9.66 41.20 29.49
CA PRO A 39 8.84 41.79 30.54
C PRO A 39 7.77 42.75 30.04
N LYS A 40 7.88 43.30 28.80
CA LYS A 40 6.97 44.36 28.33
C LYS A 40 6.17 43.99 27.08
N LEU A 41 6.83 43.47 26.04
CA LEU A 41 6.19 43.24 24.74
C LEU A 41 5.55 41.86 24.66
N LEU A 42 6.31 40.79 24.92
CA LEU A 42 5.86 39.41 24.82
C LEU A 42 4.55 39.11 25.59
N PRO A 43 4.30 39.62 26.81
CA PRO A 43 3.04 39.37 27.51
C PRO A 43 1.83 39.89 26.72
N ARG A 44 1.95 41.08 26.12
CA ARG A 44 0.88 41.68 25.32
C ARG A 44 0.73 40.99 23.97
N GLU A 45 1.83 40.56 23.35
CA GLU A 45 1.77 39.74 22.15
C GLU A 45 1.03 38.42 22.44
N MET A 46 1.38 37.73 23.53
CA MET A 46 0.72 36.49 23.93
C MET A 46 -0.75 36.69 24.28
N GLU A 47 -1.15 37.83 24.84
CA GLU A 47 -2.56 38.18 25.05
C GLU A 47 -3.32 38.29 23.72
N GLN A 48 -2.71 38.88 22.69
CA GLN A 48 -3.32 38.93 21.36
C GLN A 48 -3.34 37.55 20.69
N ILE A 49 -2.23 36.83 20.71
CA ILE A 49 -2.13 35.48 20.11
C ILE A 49 -3.22 34.57 20.70
N LYS A 50 -3.46 34.64 22.02
CA LYS A 50 -4.52 33.86 22.69
C LYS A 50 -5.93 34.10 22.14
N LYS A 51 -6.22 35.29 21.58
CA LYS A 51 -7.53 35.60 20.97
C LYS A 51 -7.76 34.77 19.69
N ASN A 52 -6.69 34.40 18.97
CA ASN A 52 -6.75 33.69 17.68
C ASN A 52 -6.24 32.24 17.74
N SER A 53 -5.38 31.93 18.70
CA SER A 53 -4.72 30.65 18.93
C SER A 53 -4.73 30.35 20.43
N PRO A 54 -5.76 29.65 20.94
CA PRO A 54 -5.84 29.33 22.36
C PRO A 54 -4.62 28.50 22.78
N PRO A 55 -4.06 28.72 23.99
CA PRO A 55 -2.91 27.96 24.46
C PRO A 55 -3.20 26.47 24.47
N GLN A 56 -2.19 25.68 24.13
CA GLN A 56 -2.23 24.22 24.19
C GLN A 56 -1.17 23.72 25.17
N GLN A 57 -1.36 22.56 25.78
CA GLN A 57 -0.32 21.96 26.62
C GLN A 57 0.38 20.85 25.84
N ALA A 58 1.71 20.92 25.79
CA ALA A 58 2.55 19.83 25.32
C ALA A 58 3.34 19.24 26.50
N LYS A 59 3.58 17.93 26.51
CA LYS A 59 4.52 17.33 27.45
C LYS A 59 5.96 17.61 27.01
N THR A 60 6.26 17.35 25.74
CA THR A 60 7.55 17.63 25.12
C THR A 60 7.41 18.61 23.96
N LEU A 61 8.22 19.67 23.95
CA LEU A 61 8.38 20.57 22.81
C LEU A 61 9.81 20.45 22.28
N VAL A 62 9.93 20.20 20.98
CA VAL A 62 11.21 20.22 20.27
C VAL A 62 11.25 21.49 19.42
N LEU A 63 12.25 22.34 19.66
CA LEU A 63 12.46 23.57 18.89
C LEU A 63 13.67 23.41 17.98
N LEU A 64 13.48 23.65 16.68
CA LEU A 64 14.62 23.88 15.79
C LEU A 64 15.13 25.30 15.98
N VAL A 65 16.39 25.43 16.42
CA VAL A 65 16.94 26.72 16.79
C VAL A 65 17.65 27.40 15.61
N GLY A 66 17.33 28.67 15.38
CA GLY A 66 18.08 29.57 14.50
C GLY A 66 18.22 30.96 15.10
N PHE A 67 18.18 31.99 14.27
CA PHE A 67 18.48 33.37 14.66
C PHE A 67 17.26 34.18 15.13
N SER A 68 16.04 33.67 14.90
CA SER A 68 14.79 34.34 15.30
C SER A 68 14.30 33.74 16.60
N TRP A 69 14.56 34.40 17.73
CA TRP A 69 14.27 33.87 19.06
C TRP A 69 12.89 34.28 19.57
N GLU A 70 12.37 35.42 19.12
CA GLU A 70 11.03 35.93 19.40
C GLU A 70 9.95 34.86 19.18
N PRO A 71 9.82 34.22 18.00
CA PRO A 71 8.80 33.19 17.78
C PRO A 71 9.04 31.91 18.59
N LEU A 72 10.30 31.55 18.88
CA LEU A 72 10.61 30.39 19.72
C LEU A 72 10.11 30.59 21.15
N LEU A 73 10.30 31.79 21.70
CA LEU A 73 9.77 32.14 23.03
C LEU A 73 8.24 32.16 23.03
N GLN A 74 7.61 32.68 21.97
CA GLN A 74 6.15 32.63 21.80
C GLN A 74 5.64 31.18 21.79
N ALA A 75 6.31 30.26 21.07
CA ALA A 75 5.97 28.83 21.05
C ALA A 75 6.09 28.19 22.44
N VAL A 76 7.15 28.48 23.20
CA VAL A 76 7.29 28.00 24.60
C VAL A 76 6.14 28.51 25.48
N CYS A 77 5.77 29.79 25.36
CA CYS A 77 4.63 30.35 26.09
C CYS A 77 3.28 29.75 25.68
N HIS A 78 3.14 29.39 24.41
CA HIS A 78 1.93 28.81 23.86
C HIS A 78 1.73 27.36 24.31
N TYR A 79 2.77 26.52 24.17
CA TYR A 79 2.71 25.08 24.45
C TYR A 79 3.00 24.68 25.91
N ARG A 80 3.66 25.55 26.67
CA ARG A 80 3.97 25.36 28.11
C ARG A 80 4.54 23.96 28.42
N PRO A 81 5.64 23.57 27.75
CA PRO A 81 6.14 22.21 27.83
C PRO A 81 6.64 21.83 29.24
N GLU A 82 6.59 20.55 29.57
CA GLU A 82 7.32 20.00 30.72
C GLU A 82 8.79 19.79 30.38
N LYS A 83 9.08 19.38 29.14
CA LYS A 83 10.41 19.15 28.60
C LYS A 83 10.62 19.91 27.30
N LEU A 84 11.77 20.56 27.17
CA LEU A 84 12.12 21.38 26.03
C LEU A 84 13.44 20.90 25.42
N TYR A 85 13.38 20.30 24.23
CA TYR A 85 14.56 19.94 23.45
C TYR A 85 14.92 21.07 22.49
N LEU A 86 16.16 21.54 22.57
CA LEU A 86 16.70 22.56 21.68
C LEU A 86 17.62 21.90 20.66
N LEU A 87 17.13 21.74 19.43
CA LEU A 87 17.93 21.23 18.31
C LEU A 87 18.79 22.37 17.75
N LEU A 88 20.07 22.34 18.11
CA LEU A 88 21.04 23.39 17.84
C LEU A 88 21.96 22.98 16.70
N ASN A 89 22.19 23.87 15.74
CA ASN A 89 23.32 23.75 14.82
C ASN A 89 24.64 24.02 15.59
N ALA A 90 25.73 23.32 15.28
CA ALA A 90 26.99 23.46 16.02
C ALA A 90 27.58 24.89 15.94
N LYS A 91 27.25 25.64 14.88
CA LYS A 91 27.69 27.04 14.71
C LYS A 91 26.57 27.97 14.25
N TYR A 92 26.55 29.15 14.86
CA TYR A 92 25.66 30.27 14.54
C TYR A 92 26.50 31.49 14.15
N GLY A 93 26.96 31.52 12.90
CA GLY A 93 27.96 32.50 12.47
C GLY A 93 29.29 32.23 13.18
N GLY A 94 29.64 33.07 14.17
CA GLY A 94 30.85 32.93 14.99
C GLY A 94 30.65 32.23 16.34
N GLU A 95 29.41 32.01 16.78
CA GLU A 95 29.12 31.44 18.10
C GLU A 95 28.94 29.92 18.06
N SER A 96 29.37 29.22 19.11
CA SER A 96 29.14 27.78 19.27
C SER A 96 27.72 27.48 19.78
N ALA A 97 27.23 26.28 19.52
CA ALA A 97 25.94 25.81 20.03
C ALA A 97 25.79 25.99 21.55
N GLY A 98 26.86 25.74 22.33
CA GLY A 98 26.86 25.91 23.77
C GLY A 98 26.61 27.35 24.23
N VAL A 99 27.16 28.34 23.52
CA VAL A 99 26.91 29.76 23.83
C VAL A 99 25.46 30.13 23.53
N VAL A 100 24.94 29.72 22.36
CA VAL A 100 23.53 29.97 21.99
C VAL A 100 22.57 29.27 22.95
N PHE A 101 22.88 28.05 23.37
CA PHE A 101 22.13 27.32 24.39
C PHE A 101 22.03 28.10 25.70
N GLN A 102 23.16 28.59 26.24
CA GLN A 102 23.16 29.37 27.47
C GLN A 102 22.33 30.65 27.35
N LYS A 103 22.42 31.35 26.22
CA LYS A 103 21.62 32.55 25.96
C LYS A 103 20.12 32.24 25.92
N LEU A 104 19.71 31.19 25.20
CA LEU A 104 18.31 30.76 25.14
C LEU A 104 17.79 30.26 26.49
N GLU A 105 18.59 29.49 27.22
CA GLU A 105 18.25 29.03 28.57
C GLU A 105 17.97 30.23 29.50
N GLN A 106 18.79 31.29 29.45
CA GLN A 106 18.55 32.52 30.20
C GLN A 106 17.21 33.18 29.83
N LEU A 107 16.90 33.27 28.54
CA LEU A 107 15.64 33.85 28.07
C LEU A 107 14.43 32.99 28.48
N ILE A 108 14.51 31.67 28.38
CA ILE A 108 13.45 30.73 28.77
C ILE A 108 13.23 30.78 30.29
N ASN A 109 14.30 30.87 31.09
CA ASN A 109 14.20 31.07 32.54
C ASN A 109 13.44 32.35 32.87
N LYS A 110 13.70 33.43 32.11
CA LYS A 110 13.01 34.71 32.29
C LYS A 110 11.51 34.65 32.03
N LEU A 111 11.03 33.72 31.18
CA LEU A 111 9.60 33.50 30.95
C LEU A 111 8.89 33.06 32.24
N SER A 112 9.51 32.19 33.03
CA SER A 112 8.95 31.73 34.31
C SER A 112 8.96 32.85 35.36
N GLU A 113 10.06 33.60 35.47
CA GLU A 113 10.15 34.77 36.37
C GLU A 113 9.09 35.83 36.05
N SER A 114 8.78 36.00 34.75
CA SER A 114 7.79 36.95 34.26
C SER A 114 6.37 36.39 34.26
N LYS A 115 6.15 35.18 34.82
CA LYS A 115 4.86 34.48 34.90
C LYS A 115 4.17 34.25 33.54
N LEU A 116 4.95 34.16 32.46
CA LEU A 116 4.44 33.82 31.13
C LEU A 116 4.24 32.31 30.95
N ILE A 117 4.95 31.51 31.75
CA ILE A 117 4.76 30.07 31.91
C ILE A 117 4.68 29.74 33.40
N GLU A 118 3.87 28.74 33.76
CA GLU A 118 3.61 28.37 35.16
C GLU A 118 4.80 27.65 35.80
N LYS A 119 5.45 26.77 35.03
CA LYS A 119 6.57 25.95 35.47
C LYS A 119 7.71 26.05 34.46
N LYS A 120 8.94 26.09 34.96
CA LYS A 120 10.15 26.00 34.14
C LYS A 120 10.26 24.59 33.54
N PRO A 121 10.42 24.45 32.21
CA PRO A 121 10.66 23.14 31.58
C PRO A 121 12.04 22.60 31.93
N GLU A 122 12.20 21.28 31.87
CA GLU A 122 13.50 20.63 31.76
C GLU A 122 14.07 20.91 30.37
N ILE A 123 15.14 21.71 30.27
CA ILE A 123 15.73 22.11 28.99
C ILE A 123 16.89 21.17 28.65
N LYS A 124 16.84 20.54 27.49
CA LYS A 124 17.87 19.62 27.00
C LYS A 124 18.48 20.16 25.69
N PRO A 125 19.80 20.44 25.66
CA PRO A 125 20.47 20.77 24.41
C PRO A 125 20.67 19.52 23.56
N THR A 126 20.47 19.65 22.25
CA THR A 126 20.79 18.62 21.27
C THR A 126 21.59 19.26 20.15
N GLU A 127 22.89 19.01 20.14
CA GLU A 127 23.79 19.58 19.13
C GLU A 127 23.82 18.72 17.86
N ILE A 128 23.74 19.40 16.72
CA ILE A 128 23.88 18.83 15.38
C ILE A 128 25.15 19.45 14.78
N ASP A 129 26.14 18.60 14.46
CA ASP A 129 27.44 19.02 13.92
C ASP A 129 27.26 19.96 12.70
N ALA A 130 28.12 20.96 12.55
CA ALA A 130 28.06 21.94 11.46
C ALA A 130 28.38 21.31 10.08
N ALA A 131 29.20 20.25 10.05
CA ALA A 131 29.41 19.44 8.84
C ALA A 131 28.19 18.54 8.54
N GLY A 132 27.37 18.28 9.57
CA GLY A 132 26.18 17.43 9.59
C GLY A 132 24.89 18.20 9.91
N ALA A 133 24.78 19.50 9.60
CA ALA A 133 23.48 20.21 9.66
C ALA A 133 22.56 19.78 8.52
N GLY A 134 22.71 18.53 8.07
CA GLY A 134 22.00 17.89 6.99
C GLY A 134 20.76 17.17 7.50
N PRO A 135 19.93 16.66 6.58
CA PRO A 135 18.72 15.95 6.94
C PRO A 135 18.95 14.70 7.80
N VAL A 136 20.08 14.01 7.64
CA VAL A 136 20.36 12.73 8.31
C VAL A 136 20.47 12.90 9.83
N GLU A 137 21.24 13.89 10.27
CA GLU A 137 21.49 14.13 11.68
C GLU A 137 20.22 14.62 12.39
N VAL A 138 19.44 15.48 11.73
CA VAL A 138 18.12 15.90 12.22
C VAL A 138 17.22 14.68 12.43
N PHE A 139 17.15 13.76 11.46
CA PHE A 139 16.38 12.52 11.59
C PHE A 139 16.86 11.65 12.75
N HIS A 140 18.18 11.46 12.89
CA HIS A 140 18.73 10.66 13.99
C HIS A 140 18.41 11.24 15.36
N GLN A 141 18.59 12.55 15.54
CA GLN A 141 18.32 13.22 16.81
C GLN A 141 16.83 13.15 17.16
N LEU A 142 15.94 13.45 16.21
CA LEU A 142 14.51 13.34 16.43
C LEU A 142 14.07 11.90 16.74
N THR A 143 14.67 10.90 16.07
CA THR A 143 14.43 9.49 16.36
C THR A 143 14.85 9.14 17.80
N GLN A 144 16.00 9.63 18.26
CA GLN A 144 16.47 9.39 19.62
C GLN A 144 15.54 10.05 20.65
N ILE A 145 15.12 11.28 20.42
CA ILE A 145 14.18 12.00 21.31
C ILE A 145 12.87 11.22 21.45
N ILE A 146 12.27 10.76 20.35
CA ILE A 146 11.04 9.94 20.42
C ILE A 146 11.26 8.66 21.23
N LYS A 147 12.39 7.98 21.04
CA LYS A 147 12.71 6.75 21.78
C LYS A 147 12.90 7.02 23.27
N GLU A 148 13.55 8.11 23.65
CA GLU A 148 13.76 8.51 25.05
C GLU A 148 12.45 8.89 25.75
N GLU A 149 11.57 9.59 25.04
CA GLU A 149 10.28 10.01 25.63
C GLU A 149 9.28 8.84 25.70
N GLY A 150 9.45 7.80 24.87
CA GLY A 150 8.59 6.61 24.87
C GLY A 150 7.16 6.91 24.38
N GLU A 151 6.98 8.02 23.67
CA GLU A 151 5.68 8.57 23.34
C GLU A 151 5.19 8.13 21.96
N GLN A 152 3.95 7.64 21.93
CA GLN A 152 3.23 7.33 20.69
C GLN A 152 2.74 8.62 20.00
N PRO A 153 2.48 8.59 18.67
CA PRO A 153 1.93 9.73 17.96
C PRO A 153 0.64 10.23 18.59
N PRO A 154 0.37 11.56 18.53
CA PRO A 154 -0.82 12.17 19.08
C PRO A 154 -2.10 11.51 18.53
N VAL A 155 -3.02 11.17 19.42
CA VAL A 155 -4.42 10.88 19.07
C VAL A 155 -5.16 12.21 19.05
N ARG A 156 -5.75 12.60 17.90
CA ARG A 156 -6.60 13.80 17.79
C ARG A 156 -7.66 13.79 18.91
N GLY A 157 -7.76 14.87 19.67
CA GLY A 157 -8.77 15.05 20.73
C GLY A 157 -8.28 14.83 22.18
N LYS A 158 -6.99 14.60 22.42
CA LYS A 158 -6.44 14.68 23.79
C LYS A 158 -6.19 16.13 24.20
N GLU A 159 -6.47 16.44 25.48
CA GLU A 159 -6.23 17.76 26.08
C GLU A 159 -4.74 18.12 26.15
N SER A 160 -3.84 17.14 26.09
CA SER A 160 -2.38 17.33 26.11
C SER A 160 -1.72 16.58 24.95
N LEU A 161 -0.82 17.29 24.26
CA LEU A 161 -0.02 16.76 23.16
C LEU A 161 1.24 16.10 23.73
N PRO A 162 1.55 14.83 23.38
CA PRO A 162 2.74 14.17 23.88
C PRO A 162 4.01 14.91 23.43
N LEU A 163 4.17 15.06 22.11
CA LEU A 163 5.34 15.70 21.51
C LEU A 163 4.93 16.63 20.37
N VAL A 164 5.45 17.85 20.41
CA VAL A 164 5.29 18.86 19.37
C VAL A 164 6.67 19.23 18.81
N LEU A 165 6.80 19.27 17.49
CA LEU A 165 7.99 19.71 16.78
C LEU A 165 7.73 21.07 16.13
N ASP A 166 8.34 22.13 16.66
CA ASP A 166 8.23 23.47 16.07
C ASP A 166 9.33 23.71 15.04
N ILE A 167 8.91 24.01 13.81
CA ILE A 167 9.80 24.17 12.66
C ILE A 167 10.07 25.64 12.29
N THR A 168 9.72 26.61 13.14
CA THR A 168 9.78 28.03 12.79
C THR A 168 11.21 28.56 12.65
N GLY A 169 12.13 28.08 13.49
CA GLY A 169 13.34 28.82 13.80
C GLY A 169 14.57 28.54 12.94
N ALA A 170 14.65 27.47 12.17
CA ALA A 170 15.94 26.95 11.68
C ALA A 170 16.20 27.10 10.18
N LYS A 171 17.38 26.65 9.74
CA LYS A 171 17.74 26.57 8.32
C LYS A 171 16.73 25.70 7.56
N LYS A 172 16.43 26.09 6.32
CA LYS A 172 15.43 25.41 5.46
C LYS A 172 15.65 23.90 5.33
N ASN A 173 16.89 23.44 5.29
CA ASN A 173 17.22 22.01 5.21
C ASN A 173 16.85 21.25 6.49
N MET A 174 17.09 21.83 7.68
CA MET A 174 16.66 21.27 8.96
C MET A 174 15.14 21.25 9.06
N VAL A 175 14.49 22.34 8.66
CA VAL A 175 13.02 22.46 8.60
C VAL A 175 12.42 21.38 7.71
N ALA A 176 12.93 21.20 6.50
CA ALA A 176 12.46 20.16 5.57
C ALA A 176 12.66 18.76 6.14
N ALA A 177 13.80 18.48 6.77
CA ALA A 177 14.08 17.19 7.38
C ALA A 177 13.16 16.90 8.57
N ALA A 178 13.00 17.86 9.48
CA ALA A 178 12.12 17.78 10.63
C ALA A 178 10.65 17.59 10.22
N PHE A 179 10.19 18.33 9.21
CA PHE A 179 8.85 18.19 8.66
C PHE A 179 8.63 16.80 8.06
N LEU A 180 9.57 16.30 7.25
CA LEU A 180 9.46 14.96 6.66
C LEU A 180 9.49 13.87 7.74
N PHE A 181 10.35 14.01 8.75
CA PHE A 181 10.39 13.10 9.89
C PHE A 181 9.02 13.07 10.59
N ALA A 182 8.49 14.24 10.94
CA ALA A 182 7.20 14.34 11.62
C ALA A 182 6.05 13.82 10.76
N ALA A 183 6.11 14.06 9.45
CA ALA A 183 5.14 13.54 8.50
C ALA A 183 5.10 12.00 8.47
N LEU A 184 6.26 11.36 8.59
CA LEU A 184 6.40 9.90 8.61
C LEU A 184 6.11 9.28 9.99
N SER A 185 6.51 9.94 11.08
CA SER A 185 6.30 9.45 12.45
C SER A 185 4.90 9.76 12.99
N GLY A 186 4.15 10.63 12.31
CA GLY A 186 2.86 11.16 12.80
C GLY A 186 3.02 12.17 13.94
N THR A 187 4.21 12.73 14.16
CA THR A 187 4.46 13.75 15.17
C THR A 187 3.75 15.06 14.82
N ALA A 188 3.18 15.74 15.82
CA ALA A 188 2.56 17.04 15.62
C ALA A 188 3.62 18.08 15.23
N VAL A 189 3.37 18.82 14.15
CA VAL A 189 4.24 19.90 13.69
C VAL A 189 3.62 21.23 14.04
N SER A 190 4.39 22.12 14.65
CA SER A 190 4.01 23.50 14.94
C SER A 190 4.78 24.47 14.05
N TYR A 191 4.13 25.58 13.71
CA TYR A 191 4.77 26.73 13.09
C TYR A 191 4.14 28.03 13.61
N VAL A 192 4.98 29.04 13.81
CA VAL A 192 4.55 30.40 14.11
C VAL A 192 4.45 31.16 12.79
N ASP A 193 3.21 31.31 12.33
CA ASP A 193 2.88 32.02 11.10
C ASP A 193 2.50 33.48 11.39
N PHE A 194 2.45 34.32 10.36
CA PHE A 194 1.95 35.68 10.43
C PHE A 194 1.25 36.05 9.12
N PRO A 195 0.17 36.85 9.18
CA PRO A 195 -0.50 37.29 7.96
C PRO A 195 0.40 38.22 7.13
N ASP A 196 0.23 38.20 5.80
CA ASP A 196 1.05 38.98 4.86
C ASP A 196 1.07 40.49 5.17
N ASP A 197 -0.01 41.02 5.73
CA ASP A 197 -0.16 42.42 6.12
C ASP A 197 0.54 42.79 7.44
N ALA A 198 1.08 41.80 8.17
CA ALA A 198 1.76 41.95 9.45
C ALA A 198 3.28 41.82 9.34
N TYR A 199 3.84 42.19 8.19
CA TYR A 199 5.27 42.22 7.96
C TYR A 199 5.76 43.66 7.78
N SER A 200 6.84 44.05 8.46
CA SER A 200 7.52 45.33 8.21
C SER A 200 8.60 45.12 7.14
N PRO A 201 8.45 45.65 5.90
CA PRO A 201 9.45 45.49 4.85
C PRO A 201 10.76 46.22 5.19
N GLU A 202 10.66 47.34 5.90
CA GLU A 202 11.80 48.15 6.33
C GLU A 202 12.66 47.39 7.35
N LYS A 203 12.02 46.84 8.38
CA LYS A 203 12.69 46.09 9.45
C LYS A 203 12.95 44.64 9.10
N ARG A 204 12.39 44.16 8.00
CA ARG A 204 12.43 42.77 7.50
C ARG A 204 12.01 41.74 8.55
N ARG A 205 11.01 42.10 9.36
CA ARG A 205 10.53 41.29 10.49
C ARG A 205 9.00 41.36 10.59
N PRO A 206 8.34 40.27 10.99
CA PRO A 206 6.90 40.28 11.26
C PRO A 206 6.58 40.91 12.62
N TYR A 207 5.43 41.55 12.72
CA TYR A 207 4.89 42.06 13.98
C TYR A 207 4.38 40.89 14.84
N GLY A 208 5.09 40.57 15.92
CA GLY A 208 4.85 39.37 16.75
C GLY A 208 3.45 39.29 17.38
N TYR A 209 2.80 40.42 17.66
CA TYR A 209 1.42 40.46 18.18
C TYR A 209 0.36 39.99 17.15
N ARG A 210 0.74 39.82 15.88
CA ARG A 210 -0.12 39.27 14.81
C ARG A 210 0.20 37.81 14.50
N SER A 211 1.16 37.21 15.20
CA SER A 211 1.52 35.82 14.99
C SER A 211 0.33 34.89 15.24
N LYS A 212 0.29 33.78 14.52
CA LYS A 212 -0.61 32.65 14.74
C LYS A 212 0.23 31.42 14.98
N ILE A 213 0.10 30.83 16.15
CA ILE A 213 0.77 29.57 16.50
C ILE A 213 -0.26 28.48 16.31
N ALA A 214 0.04 27.53 15.44
CA ALA A 214 -0.87 26.44 15.11
C ALA A 214 -0.12 25.18 14.75
N LEU A 215 -0.81 24.06 14.90
CA LEU A 215 -0.38 22.80 14.31
C LEU A 215 -0.60 22.84 12.79
N ILE A 216 0.38 22.31 12.05
CA ILE A 216 0.27 22.09 10.62
C ILE A 216 -0.31 20.70 10.38
N ASP A 217 -1.35 20.61 9.55
CA ASP A 217 -1.87 19.31 9.11
C ASP A 217 -0.83 18.56 8.28
N ASN A 218 -0.73 17.25 8.53
CA ASN A 218 0.26 16.41 7.85
C ASN A 218 -0.22 15.99 6.44
N PRO A 219 0.40 16.49 5.35
CA PRO A 219 0.07 16.10 3.97
C PRO A 219 0.25 14.63 3.67
N TYR A 220 1.20 13.99 4.33
CA TYR A 220 1.39 12.56 4.17
C TYR A 220 0.18 11.77 4.67
N THR A 221 -0.43 12.21 5.77
CA THR A 221 -1.63 11.59 6.36
C THR A 221 -2.89 11.94 5.61
N PHE A 222 -3.14 13.22 5.32
CA PHE A 222 -4.43 13.62 4.74
C PHE A 222 -4.60 13.16 3.28
N PHE A 223 -3.52 13.14 2.49
CA PHE A 223 -3.52 12.54 1.14
C PHE A 223 -3.34 11.01 1.17
N ALA A 224 -3.25 10.42 2.37
CA ALA A 224 -3.04 8.98 2.56
C ALA A 224 -1.89 8.40 1.73
N MET A 225 -0.78 9.14 1.61
CA MET A 225 0.33 8.82 0.71
C MET A 225 0.93 7.44 0.97
N GLY A 226 1.10 7.07 2.24
CA GLY A 226 1.57 5.74 2.62
C GLY A 226 0.62 4.63 2.18
N LYS A 227 -0.70 4.85 2.30
CA LYS A 227 -1.70 3.89 1.89
C LYS A 227 -1.69 3.67 0.38
N TRP A 228 -1.51 4.71 -0.43
CA TRP A 228 -1.38 4.56 -1.89
C TRP A 228 -0.18 3.70 -2.31
N LEU A 229 0.95 3.82 -1.60
CA LEU A 229 2.11 2.96 -1.85
C LEU A 229 1.81 1.49 -1.51
N GLU A 230 1.07 1.25 -0.43
CA GLU A 230 0.63 -0.09 -0.05
C GLU A 230 -0.41 -0.65 -1.03
N VAL A 231 -1.36 0.15 -1.53
CA VAL A 231 -2.29 -0.25 -2.62
C VAL A 231 -1.49 -0.72 -3.84
N ARG A 232 -0.47 0.03 -4.26
CA ARG A 232 0.41 -0.37 -5.38
C ARG A 232 1.09 -1.70 -5.11
N GLN A 233 1.57 -1.94 -3.90
CA GLN A 233 2.24 -3.19 -3.54
C GLN A 233 1.26 -4.37 -3.54
N LEU A 234 0.08 -4.20 -2.94
CA LEU A 234 -0.98 -5.22 -2.91
C LEU A 234 -1.46 -5.56 -4.33
N TYR A 235 -1.59 -4.57 -5.20
CA TYR A 235 -1.92 -4.75 -6.62
C TYR A 235 -0.87 -5.61 -7.34
N LYS A 236 0.43 -5.27 -7.18
CA LYS A 236 1.54 -6.04 -7.77
C LYS A 236 1.59 -7.49 -7.27
N GLN A 237 1.12 -7.73 -6.05
CA GLN A 237 1.07 -9.06 -5.43
C GLN A 237 -0.23 -9.82 -5.73
N TYR A 238 -1.09 -9.31 -6.62
CA TYR A 238 -2.40 -9.93 -6.92
C TYR A 238 -3.28 -10.11 -5.67
N ASN A 239 -3.15 -9.21 -4.69
CA ASN A 239 -3.99 -9.11 -3.50
C ASN A 239 -5.02 -7.98 -3.68
N PHE A 240 -5.94 -8.18 -4.62
CA PHE A 240 -6.90 -7.15 -5.00
C PHE A 240 -7.91 -6.88 -3.90
N ASN A 241 -8.38 -7.90 -3.16
CA ASN A 241 -9.22 -7.69 -1.97
C ASN A 241 -8.56 -6.79 -0.91
N GLY A 242 -7.26 -6.97 -0.65
CA GLY A 242 -6.52 -6.07 0.24
C GLY A 242 -6.47 -4.64 -0.31
N ALA A 243 -6.17 -4.49 -1.59
CA ALA A 243 -6.13 -3.20 -2.26
C ALA A 243 -7.49 -2.48 -2.22
N ILE A 244 -8.60 -3.19 -2.47
CA ILE A 244 -9.98 -2.65 -2.41
C ILE A 244 -10.26 -2.04 -1.04
N LYS A 245 -10.02 -2.80 0.04
CA LYS A 245 -10.26 -2.32 1.42
C LYS A 245 -9.47 -1.05 1.71
N LEU A 246 -8.21 -1.01 1.29
CA LEU A 246 -7.35 0.13 1.54
C LEU A 246 -7.76 1.35 0.71
N VAL A 247 -8.16 1.17 -0.55
CA VAL A 247 -8.71 2.24 -1.39
C VAL A 247 -10.02 2.79 -0.82
N ASP A 248 -10.90 1.93 -0.30
CA ASP A 248 -12.12 2.38 0.40
C ASP A 248 -11.81 3.23 1.64
N GLU A 249 -10.78 2.87 2.41
CA GLU A 249 -10.34 3.69 3.54
C GLU A 249 -9.77 5.04 3.09
N ILE A 250 -9.00 5.06 2.00
CA ILE A 250 -8.48 6.29 1.41
C ILE A 250 -9.66 7.18 1.01
N LYS A 251 -10.62 6.64 0.25
CA LYS A 251 -11.83 7.36 -0.17
C LYS A 251 -12.54 8.03 1.02
N LYS A 252 -12.84 7.25 2.07
CA LYS A 252 -13.47 7.76 3.31
C LYS A 252 -12.65 8.83 4.03
N SER A 253 -11.33 8.71 4.03
CA SER A 253 -10.45 9.69 4.70
C SER A 253 -10.42 11.03 3.95
N MET A 254 -10.42 10.98 2.61
CA MET A 254 -10.29 12.15 1.77
C MET A 254 -11.63 12.88 1.52
N ASP A 255 -12.76 12.21 1.75
CA ASP A 255 -14.11 12.80 1.71
C ASP A 255 -14.34 13.87 2.81
N LYS A 256 -13.56 13.84 3.90
CA LYS A 256 -13.72 14.76 5.04
C LYS A 256 -13.35 16.21 4.72
N GLY A 257 -12.60 16.44 3.65
CA GLY A 257 -12.16 17.77 3.21
C GLY A 257 -11.27 18.51 4.21
N ASP A 258 -10.82 19.69 3.79
CA ASP A 258 -10.14 20.65 4.64
C ASP A 258 -11.18 21.40 5.48
N GLU A 259 -11.09 21.28 6.81
CA GLU A 259 -11.97 21.95 7.77
C GLU A 259 -11.90 23.48 7.63
N TRP A 260 -10.78 24.03 7.15
CA TRP A 260 -10.58 25.47 7.05
C TRP A 260 -11.14 26.07 5.76
N SER A 261 -10.91 25.42 4.60
CA SER A 261 -11.44 25.89 3.31
C SER A 261 -12.78 25.28 2.92
N GLY A 262 -13.25 24.24 3.62
CA GLY A 262 -14.45 23.47 3.26
C GLY A 262 -14.31 22.69 1.95
N ARG A 263 -13.09 22.62 1.37
CA ARG A 263 -12.83 21.94 0.10
C ARG A 263 -12.53 20.48 0.35
N LYS A 264 -13.18 19.60 -0.40
CA LYS A 264 -12.79 18.18 -0.45
C LYS A 264 -11.39 18.04 -1.03
N TYR A 265 -10.62 17.10 -0.50
CA TYR A 265 -9.28 16.79 -1.03
C TYR A 265 -9.36 16.13 -2.39
N PHE A 266 -10.38 15.28 -2.60
CA PHE A 266 -10.80 14.89 -3.94
C PHE A 266 -11.78 15.93 -4.50
N GLY A 267 -11.42 16.53 -5.63
CA GLY A 267 -12.45 17.09 -6.52
C GLY A 267 -13.31 15.96 -7.11
N GLU A 268 -14.37 16.32 -7.82
CA GLU A 268 -15.26 15.35 -8.50
C GLU A 268 -14.50 14.40 -9.44
N THR A 269 -13.46 14.90 -10.11
CA THR A 269 -12.60 14.09 -10.97
C THR A 269 -11.85 13.02 -10.17
N GLY A 270 -11.43 13.34 -8.95
CA GLY A 270 -10.69 12.42 -8.10
C GLY A 270 -11.54 11.30 -7.55
N GLU A 271 -12.76 11.60 -7.10
CA GLU A 271 -13.73 10.60 -6.64
C GLU A 271 -14.03 9.59 -7.77
N LYS A 272 -14.30 10.09 -8.99
CA LYS A 272 -14.53 9.23 -10.17
C LYS A 272 -13.32 8.35 -10.51
N ALA A 273 -12.10 8.87 -10.35
CA ALA A 273 -10.88 8.10 -10.61
C ALA A 273 -10.71 6.95 -9.61
N VAL A 274 -11.01 7.19 -8.33
CA VAL A 274 -11.00 6.17 -7.28
C VAL A 274 -12.08 5.12 -7.52
N ASP A 275 -13.29 5.52 -7.91
CA ASP A 275 -14.38 4.58 -8.22
C ASP A 275 -14.04 3.67 -9.39
N ARG A 276 -13.44 4.22 -10.45
CA ARG A 276 -12.93 3.42 -11.57
C ARG A 276 -11.88 2.41 -11.13
N LEU A 277 -10.93 2.82 -10.28
CA LEU A 277 -9.92 1.92 -9.73
C LEU A 277 -10.58 0.78 -8.95
N LEU A 278 -11.51 1.08 -8.04
CA LEU A 278 -12.21 0.08 -7.25
C LEU A 278 -12.88 -0.97 -8.15
N ARG A 279 -13.60 -0.54 -9.19
CA ARG A 279 -14.26 -1.48 -10.12
C ARG A 279 -13.27 -2.34 -10.91
N VAL A 280 -12.11 -1.80 -11.29
CA VAL A 280 -11.05 -2.61 -11.93
C VAL A 280 -10.48 -3.64 -10.95
N LEU A 281 -10.20 -3.23 -9.70
CA LEU A 281 -9.71 -4.15 -8.67
C LEU A 281 -10.73 -5.26 -8.38
N GLU A 282 -12.03 -4.94 -8.32
CA GLU A 282 -13.10 -5.93 -8.15
C GLU A 282 -13.17 -6.92 -9.32
N CYS A 283 -13.00 -6.43 -10.55
CA CYS A 283 -12.91 -7.29 -11.74
C CYS A 283 -11.75 -8.28 -11.61
N TYR A 284 -10.56 -7.79 -11.22
CA TYR A 284 -9.38 -8.63 -11.04
C TYR A 284 -9.48 -9.58 -9.86
N GLU A 285 -10.12 -9.19 -8.75
CA GLU A 285 -10.40 -10.09 -7.63
C GLU A 285 -11.32 -11.25 -8.05
N CYS A 286 -12.37 -10.96 -8.82
CA CYS A 286 -13.27 -12.00 -9.33
C CYS A 286 -12.54 -12.95 -10.29
N TRP A 287 -11.68 -12.42 -11.15
CA TRP A 287 -10.84 -13.24 -12.04
C TRP A 287 -9.86 -14.11 -11.25
N GLU A 288 -9.08 -13.51 -10.35
CA GLU A 288 -8.05 -14.20 -9.55
C GLU A 288 -8.65 -15.17 -8.53
N SER A 289 -9.93 -15.05 -8.19
CA SER A 289 -10.67 -16.06 -7.41
C SER A 289 -11.21 -17.21 -8.27
N GLY A 290 -11.30 -17.05 -9.60
CA GLY A 290 -11.83 -18.03 -10.55
C GLY A 290 -13.33 -17.85 -10.86
N ASN A 291 -13.92 -16.72 -10.45
CA ASN A 291 -15.29 -16.34 -10.78
C ASN A 291 -15.32 -15.53 -12.08
N PHE A 292 -15.09 -16.22 -13.20
CA PHE A 292 -14.99 -15.56 -14.52
C PHE A 292 -16.31 -14.93 -14.97
N ASN A 293 -17.46 -15.47 -14.55
CA ASN A 293 -18.77 -14.88 -14.84
C ASN A 293 -18.89 -13.49 -14.23
N ARG A 294 -18.62 -13.36 -12.93
CA ARG A 294 -18.68 -12.07 -12.24
C ARG A 294 -17.62 -11.08 -12.74
N ALA A 295 -16.41 -11.56 -13.00
CA ALA A 295 -15.37 -10.72 -13.60
C ALA A 295 -15.81 -10.14 -14.95
N SER A 296 -16.45 -10.97 -15.78
CA SER A 296 -16.96 -10.56 -17.10
C SER A 296 -18.07 -9.53 -16.98
N GLU A 297 -19.04 -9.73 -16.08
CA GLU A 297 -20.10 -8.74 -15.81
C GLU A 297 -19.53 -7.37 -15.40
N ILE A 298 -18.56 -7.36 -14.48
CA ILE A 298 -17.93 -6.12 -14.03
C ILE A 298 -17.19 -5.47 -15.19
N TYR A 299 -16.41 -6.25 -15.95
CA TYR A 299 -15.68 -5.78 -17.12
C TYR A 299 -16.61 -5.11 -18.15
N GLU A 300 -17.72 -5.77 -18.48
CA GLU A 300 -18.73 -5.25 -19.41
C GLU A 300 -19.32 -3.92 -18.92
N GLY A 301 -19.48 -3.78 -17.60
CA GLY A 301 -19.94 -2.54 -16.96
C GLY A 301 -18.91 -1.41 -16.93
N ILE A 302 -17.60 -1.67 -17.05
CA ILE A 302 -16.55 -0.63 -16.98
C ILE A 302 -15.89 -0.31 -18.32
N LYS A 303 -15.96 -1.20 -19.31
CA LYS A 303 -15.24 -1.02 -20.59
C LYS A 303 -15.64 0.26 -21.34
N GLY A 304 -16.85 0.77 -21.13
CA GLY A 304 -17.32 2.06 -21.67
C GLY A 304 -16.88 3.27 -20.84
N GLU A 305 -16.70 3.10 -19.53
CA GLU A 305 -16.29 4.16 -18.60
C GLU A 305 -14.77 4.37 -18.59
N ILE A 306 -14.01 3.33 -18.94
CA ILE A 306 -12.55 3.31 -18.97
C ILE A 306 -12.09 2.92 -20.40
N PRO A 307 -12.07 3.86 -21.36
CA PRO A 307 -11.93 3.55 -22.79
C PRO A 307 -10.64 2.81 -23.20
N GLY A 308 -9.59 2.87 -22.37
CA GLY A 308 -8.33 2.14 -22.60
C GLY A 308 -8.25 0.79 -21.89
N PHE A 309 -9.20 0.44 -21.01
CA PHE A 309 -9.29 -0.89 -20.39
C PHE A 309 -9.89 -1.91 -21.37
N ARG A 310 -9.24 -2.10 -22.53
CA ARG A 310 -9.76 -2.94 -23.63
C ARG A 310 -9.32 -4.40 -23.53
N ARG A 311 -8.34 -4.70 -22.68
CA ARG A 311 -7.73 -6.02 -22.58
C ARG A 311 -7.71 -6.55 -21.13
N PRO A 312 -8.85 -7.00 -20.59
CA PRO A 312 -8.84 -7.90 -19.44
C PRO A 312 -8.17 -9.23 -19.83
N PRO A 313 -7.78 -10.04 -18.83
CA PRO A 313 -7.33 -11.41 -19.03
C PRO A 313 -8.30 -12.19 -19.92
N ASP A 314 -7.76 -13.01 -20.82
CA ASP A 314 -8.56 -13.72 -21.83
C ASP A 314 -9.57 -14.67 -21.18
N ALA A 315 -9.27 -15.23 -20.01
CA ALA A 315 -10.20 -16.04 -19.22
C ALA A 315 -11.50 -15.28 -18.88
N VAL A 316 -11.42 -13.96 -18.60
CA VAL A 316 -12.60 -13.13 -18.32
C VAL A 316 -13.50 -12.99 -19.55
N LYS A 317 -12.91 -12.92 -20.75
CA LYS A 317 -13.63 -12.78 -22.02
C LYS A 317 -14.18 -14.09 -22.55
N ILE A 318 -13.36 -15.13 -22.53
CA ILE A 318 -13.64 -16.41 -23.19
C ILE A 318 -14.48 -17.31 -22.29
N LEU A 319 -14.21 -17.33 -20.98
CA LEU A 319 -14.95 -18.16 -20.02
C LEU A 319 -16.12 -17.40 -19.37
N GLY A 320 -16.13 -16.08 -19.48
CA GLY A 320 -17.22 -15.23 -18.97
C GLY A 320 -18.58 -15.61 -19.57
N GLY A 321 -19.59 -15.73 -18.72
CA GLY A 321 -20.96 -16.06 -19.11
C GLY A 321 -21.23 -17.54 -19.38
N ILE A 322 -20.20 -18.38 -19.50
CA ILE A 322 -20.32 -19.83 -19.73
C ILE A 322 -19.71 -20.66 -18.59
N TRP A 323 -18.95 -20.03 -17.68
CA TRP A 323 -18.29 -20.72 -16.59
C TRP A 323 -19.27 -21.25 -15.54
N TYR A 324 -18.75 -22.09 -14.65
CA TYR A 324 -19.52 -22.66 -13.55
C TYR A 324 -20.18 -21.59 -12.68
N GLU A 325 -21.42 -21.85 -12.26
CA GLU A 325 -22.12 -21.07 -11.25
C GLU A 325 -22.38 -21.95 -10.02
N VAL A 326 -22.05 -21.44 -8.84
CA VAL A 326 -22.22 -22.14 -7.57
C VAL A 326 -23.25 -21.42 -6.74
N GLN A 327 -24.30 -22.11 -6.30
CA GLN A 327 -25.28 -21.60 -5.35
C GLN A 327 -25.31 -22.52 -4.12
N GLY A 328 -24.90 -21.98 -2.98
CA GLY A 328 -24.66 -22.77 -1.77
C GLY A 328 -23.60 -23.85 -2.01
N ALA A 329 -23.99 -25.12 -1.92
CA ALA A 329 -23.12 -26.28 -2.13
C ALA A 329 -23.30 -26.96 -3.51
N LYS A 330 -24.09 -26.37 -4.43
CA LYS A 330 -24.43 -26.98 -5.72
C LYS A 330 -23.85 -26.20 -6.89
N PHE A 331 -23.39 -26.92 -7.91
CA PHE A 331 -23.04 -26.36 -9.21
C PHE A 331 -24.31 -26.26 -10.07
N VAL A 332 -24.84 -25.04 -10.23
CA VAL A 332 -26.14 -24.80 -10.87
C VAL A 332 -26.02 -24.59 -12.37
N LYS A 333 -24.90 -24.02 -12.83
CA LYS A 333 -24.55 -23.89 -14.24
C LYS A 333 -23.21 -24.56 -14.49
N LYS A 334 -23.11 -25.33 -15.58
CA LYS A 334 -21.88 -26.01 -16.01
C LYS A 334 -21.58 -25.67 -17.47
N PRO A 335 -20.31 -25.55 -17.88
CA PRO A 335 -19.93 -25.37 -19.28
C PRO A 335 -20.17 -26.68 -20.05
N GLY A 336 -21.24 -26.75 -20.85
CA GLY A 336 -21.68 -28.01 -21.49
C GLY A 336 -20.76 -28.59 -22.58
N ARG A 337 -19.66 -27.90 -22.93
CA ARG A 337 -18.70 -28.33 -23.98
C ARG A 337 -17.24 -28.01 -23.65
N PHE A 338 -16.90 -27.83 -22.37
CA PHE A 338 -15.56 -27.37 -21.96
C PHE A 338 -14.42 -28.17 -22.60
N TYR A 339 -14.49 -29.50 -22.54
CA TYR A 339 -13.46 -30.38 -23.12
C TYR A 339 -13.56 -30.56 -24.64
N LEU A 340 -14.66 -30.16 -25.26
CA LEU A 340 -14.88 -30.28 -26.71
C LEU A 340 -14.45 -29.03 -27.48
N GLU A 341 -14.26 -27.90 -26.78
CA GLU A 341 -13.88 -26.62 -27.37
C GLU A 341 -12.44 -26.26 -27.01
N PRO A 342 -11.47 -26.43 -27.93
CA PRO A 342 -10.05 -26.19 -27.67
C PRO A 342 -9.72 -24.83 -27.06
N GLN A 343 -10.44 -23.80 -27.48
CA GLN A 343 -10.25 -22.45 -26.97
C GLN A 343 -10.60 -22.34 -25.47
N LEU A 344 -11.64 -23.04 -25.01
CA LEU A 344 -12.10 -22.94 -23.62
C LEU A 344 -11.11 -23.60 -22.67
N PHE A 345 -10.72 -24.84 -22.95
CA PHE A 345 -9.78 -25.53 -22.08
C PHE A 345 -8.36 -24.96 -22.19
N ASP A 346 -7.91 -24.50 -23.36
CA ASP A 346 -6.59 -23.84 -23.49
C ASP A 346 -6.55 -22.57 -22.64
N THR A 347 -7.59 -21.75 -22.73
CA THR A 347 -7.71 -20.52 -21.92
C THR A 347 -7.67 -20.83 -20.43
N TYR A 348 -8.49 -21.78 -19.96
CA TYR A 348 -8.52 -22.17 -18.55
C TYR A 348 -7.17 -22.71 -18.07
N ILE A 349 -6.56 -23.63 -18.83
CA ILE A 349 -5.31 -24.27 -18.40
C ILE A 349 -4.17 -23.27 -18.36
N CYS A 350 -4.04 -22.40 -19.37
CA CYS A 350 -3.03 -21.35 -19.39
C CYS A 350 -3.22 -20.34 -18.25
N ASP A 351 -4.46 -19.91 -17.98
CA ASP A 351 -4.78 -19.01 -16.87
C ASP A 351 -4.48 -19.64 -15.51
N GLU A 352 -4.88 -20.88 -15.29
CA GLU A 352 -4.65 -21.59 -14.01
C GLU A 352 -3.16 -21.90 -13.79
N LEU A 353 -2.37 -22.21 -14.84
CA LEU A 353 -0.91 -22.33 -14.74
C LEU A 353 -0.27 -21.01 -14.25
N ARG A 354 -0.69 -19.88 -14.82
CA ARG A 354 -0.22 -18.55 -14.38
C ARG A 354 -0.66 -18.23 -12.96
N ARG A 355 -1.89 -18.58 -12.59
CA ARG A 355 -2.37 -18.42 -11.21
C ARG A 355 -1.54 -19.22 -10.21
N ILE A 356 -1.17 -20.46 -10.55
CA ILE A 356 -0.29 -21.30 -9.71
C ILE A 356 1.09 -20.64 -9.58
N GLU A 357 1.67 -20.10 -10.66
CA GLU A 357 2.93 -19.33 -10.60
C GLU A 357 2.81 -18.17 -9.61
N ARG A 358 1.76 -17.35 -9.74
CA ARG A 358 1.53 -16.21 -8.84
C ARG A 358 1.37 -16.62 -7.38
N MET A 359 0.74 -17.75 -7.11
CA MET A 359 0.63 -18.28 -5.74
C MET A 359 1.98 -18.64 -5.14
N ILE A 360 2.91 -19.14 -5.97
CA ILE A 360 4.27 -19.45 -5.55
C ILE A 360 5.07 -18.15 -5.37
N GLU A 361 5.06 -17.27 -6.36
CA GLU A 361 5.94 -16.10 -6.42
C GLU A 361 5.53 -14.94 -5.49
N TYR A 362 4.23 -14.68 -5.36
CA TYR A 362 3.74 -13.49 -4.67
C TYR A 362 3.02 -13.79 -3.36
N LYS A 363 2.42 -14.97 -3.23
CA LYS A 363 1.59 -15.34 -2.07
C LYS A 363 2.26 -16.35 -1.13
N GLU A 364 3.33 -16.99 -1.58
CA GLU A 364 4.04 -18.07 -0.86
C GLU A 364 3.09 -19.20 -0.39
N ASP A 365 1.95 -19.40 -1.07
CA ASP A 365 0.98 -20.46 -0.75
C ASP A 365 1.30 -21.74 -1.53
N TYR A 366 2.43 -22.36 -1.16
CA TYR A 366 2.98 -23.53 -1.83
C TYR A 366 2.04 -24.74 -1.76
N ARG A 367 1.24 -24.86 -0.70
CA ARG A 367 0.29 -25.95 -0.52
C ARG A 367 -0.89 -25.81 -1.48
N ALA A 368 -1.49 -24.64 -1.58
CA ALA A 368 -2.57 -24.40 -2.55
C ALA A 368 -2.04 -24.53 -3.98
N ALA A 369 -0.87 -23.96 -4.28
CA ALA A 369 -0.21 -24.08 -5.58
C ALA A 369 -0.01 -25.55 -5.99
N PHE A 370 0.52 -26.39 -5.09
CA PHE A 370 0.69 -27.82 -5.35
C PHE A 370 -0.64 -28.51 -5.67
N LEU A 371 -1.67 -28.32 -4.82
CA LEU A 371 -2.96 -28.99 -4.98
C LEU A 371 -3.64 -28.57 -6.29
N ARG A 372 -3.53 -27.29 -6.67
CA ARG A 372 -4.01 -26.77 -7.95
C ARG A 372 -3.25 -27.35 -9.14
N ALA A 373 -1.92 -27.41 -9.08
CA ALA A 373 -1.12 -28.04 -10.13
C ALA A 373 -1.51 -29.52 -10.34
N ALA A 374 -1.75 -30.25 -9.24
CA ALA A 374 -2.21 -31.62 -9.32
C ALA A 374 -3.62 -31.76 -9.89
N GLY A 375 -4.57 -30.93 -9.44
CA GLY A 375 -5.92 -30.88 -10.01
C GLY A 375 -5.90 -30.55 -11.50
N LEU A 376 -5.10 -29.56 -11.91
CA LEU A 376 -4.94 -29.15 -13.30
C LEU A 376 -4.32 -30.26 -14.15
N SER A 377 -3.34 -30.98 -13.64
CA SER A 377 -2.77 -32.14 -14.33
C SER A 377 -3.82 -33.25 -14.54
N GLU A 378 -4.80 -33.39 -13.66
CA GLU A 378 -5.91 -34.35 -13.84
C GLU A 378 -6.91 -33.87 -14.89
N VAL A 379 -7.16 -32.56 -14.99
CA VAL A 379 -7.95 -31.97 -16.08
C VAL A 379 -7.31 -32.27 -17.43
N VAL A 380 -5.99 -32.09 -17.57
CA VAL A 380 -5.25 -32.44 -18.81
C VAL A 380 -5.27 -33.95 -19.08
N LEU A 381 -5.29 -34.78 -18.04
CA LEU A 381 -5.41 -36.23 -18.21
C LEU A 381 -6.75 -36.65 -18.81
N ASN A 382 -7.84 -35.94 -18.49
CA ASN A 382 -9.14 -36.16 -19.12
C ASN A 382 -9.11 -35.79 -20.61
N LEU A 383 -8.43 -34.69 -20.97
CA LEU A 383 -8.20 -34.33 -22.38
C LEU A 383 -7.45 -35.43 -23.15
N TRP A 384 -6.42 -36.01 -22.54
CA TRP A 384 -5.71 -37.17 -23.10
C TRP A 384 -6.61 -38.38 -23.31
N LEU A 385 -7.60 -38.62 -22.45
CA LEU A 385 -8.53 -39.73 -22.63
C LEU A 385 -9.50 -39.47 -23.78
N LEU A 386 -10.03 -38.26 -23.87
CA LEU A 386 -10.97 -37.86 -24.92
C LEU A 386 -10.33 -37.86 -26.31
N SER A 387 -9.04 -37.55 -26.42
CA SER A 387 -8.32 -37.61 -27.70
C SER A 387 -8.14 -39.03 -28.25
N LEU A 388 -8.38 -40.07 -27.44
CA LEU A 388 -8.32 -41.49 -27.85
C LEU A 388 -9.67 -42.04 -28.32
N LEU A 389 -10.70 -41.20 -28.39
CA LEU A 389 -12.02 -41.56 -28.89
C LEU A 389 -12.16 -41.10 -30.33
N ASP A 390 -12.50 -42.05 -31.21
CA ASP A 390 -12.57 -41.88 -32.66
C ASP A 390 -13.86 -41.15 -33.13
N GLY A 391 -14.87 -41.01 -32.25
CA GLY A 391 -16.17 -40.40 -32.58
C GLY A 391 -16.66 -39.36 -31.57
N GLU A 392 -17.34 -38.34 -32.07
CA GLU A 392 -17.98 -37.28 -31.25
C GLU A 392 -19.05 -37.85 -30.31
N GLU A 393 -19.78 -38.88 -30.75
CA GLU A 393 -20.80 -39.56 -29.94
C GLU A 393 -20.19 -40.24 -28.70
N ASP A 394 -19.06 -40.92 -28.84
CA ASP A 394 -18.36 -41.55 -27.73
C ASP A 394 -17.75 -40.52 -26.78
N ARG A 395 -17.23 -39.40 -27.31
CA ARG A 395 -16.77 -38.28 -26.48
C ARG A 395 -17.92 -37.71 -25.65
N LYS A 396 -19.08 -37.50 -26.27
CA LYS A 396 -20.27 -37.02 -25.57
C LYS A 396 -20.70 -38.01 -24.49
N LYS A 397 -20.85 -39.30 -24.80
CA LYS A 397 -21.19 -40.33 -23.81
C LYS A 397 -20.19 -40.38 -22.64
N ALA A 398 -18.90 -40.18 -22.91
CA ALA A 398 -17.87 -40.12 -21.88
C ALA A 398 -18.05 -38.90 -20.96
N LEU A 399 -18.28 -37.72 -21.54
CA LEU A 399 -18.51 -36.47 -20.81
C LEU A 399 -19.82 -36.50 -20.00
N ASP A 400 -20.89 -37.03 -20.59
CA ASP A 400 -22.18 -37.25 -19.92
C ASP A 400 -21.98 -38.10 -18.66
N PHE A 401 -21.23 -39.21 -18.78
CA PHE A 401 -20.89 -40.10 -17.66
C PHE A 401 -20.02 -39.44 -16.59
N TRP A 402 -19.13 -38.52 -16.97
CA TRP A 402 -18.31 -37.76 -16.02
C TRP A 402 -19.07 -36.59 -15.37
N GLY A 403 -20.34 -36.37 -15.73
CA GLY A 403 -21.23 -35.40 -15.07
C GLY A 403 -21.24 -34.02 -15.71
N GLU A 404 -20.84 -33.90 -16.98
CA GLU A 404 -20.85 -32.63 -17.71
C GLU A 404 -22.20 -32.29 -18.37
N ALA A 405 -23.08 -33.28 -18.61
CA ALA A 405 -24.28 -33.05 -19.40
C ALA A 405 -25.53 -32.62 -18.63
N ASP A 406 -25.81 -33.17 -17.43
CA ASP A 406 -27.16 -33.06 -16.84
C ASP A 406 -27.21 -32.85 -15.31
N GLY A 407 -26.31 -32.04 -14.74
CA GLY A 407 -26.48 -31.57 -13.34
C GLY A 407 -26.28 -32.61 -12.23
N GLU A 408 -26.03 -33.88 -12.55
CA GLU A 408 -25.61 -34.90 -11.57
C GLU A 408 -24.10 -34.78 -11.25
N ASP A 409 -23.72 -35.18 -10.03
CA ASP A 409 -22.32 -35.29 -9.58
C ASP A 409 -21.66 -36.52 -10.20
N GLY A 410 -21.43 -36.47 -11.52
CA GLY A 410 -20.61 -37.47 -12.20
C GLY A 410 -19.19 -37.49 -11.62
N ARG A 411 -18.52 -38.65 -11.75
CA ARG A 411 -17.17 -38.83 -11.23
C ARG A 411 -16.18 -38.86 -12.36
N SER A 412 -15.22 -37.94 -12.33
CA SER A 412 -14.05 -37.99 -13.19
C SER A 412 -13.33 -39.34 -13.10
N PRO A 413 -12.65 -39.78 -14.17
CA PRO A 413 -11.82 -40.98 -14.18
C PRO A 413 -10.84 -41.01 -13.00
N ASN A 414 -10.57 -42.20 -12.47
CA ASN A 414 -9.56 -42.33 -11.43
C ASN A 414 -8.17 -42.05 -12.02
N ALA A 415 -7.52 -40.96 -11.59
CA ALA A 415 -6.22 -40.53 -12.11
C ALA A 415 -5.16 -41.65 -12.16
N SER A 416 -5.06 -42.47 -11.11
CA SER A 416 -4.08 -43.58 -11.07
C SER A 416 -4.36 -44.63 -12.14
N LYS A 417 -5.63 -44.98 -12.36
CA LYS A 417 -6.04 -45.91 -13.42
C LYS A 417 -5.80 -45.29 -14.81
N SER A 418 -6.13 -44.01 -14.98
CA SER A 418 -5.89 -43.27 -16.22
C SER A 418 -4.42 -43.25 -16.60
N PHE A 419 -3.51 -42.88 -15.68
CA PHE A 419 -2.06 -42.94 -15.93
C PHE A 419 -1.58 -44.34 -16.30
N LYS A 420 -2.00 -45.39 -15.57
CA LYS A 420 -1.62 -46.77 -15.90
C LYS A 420 -2.05 -47.17 -17.31
N LYS A 421 -3.28 -46.86 -17.70
CA LYS A 421 -3.82 -47.23 -19.02
C LYS A 421 -3.16 -46.42 -20.13
N LEU A 422 -3.01 -45.12 -19.95
CA LEU A 422 -2.35 -44.24 -20.91
C LEU A 422 -0.86 -44.60 -21.10
N THR A 423 -0.17 -45.07 -20.06
CA THR A 423 1.26 -45.44 -20.17
C THR A 423 1.51 -46.85 -20.68
N ALA A 424 0.58 -47.79 -20.44
CA ALA A 424 0.68 -49.16 -20.95
C ALA A 424 0.53 -49.21 -22.49
N GLY A 425 -0.33 -48.34 -23.06
CA GLY A 425 -0.69 -48.37 -24.47
C GLY A 425 -1.81 -49.39 -24.75
N GLY A 426 -2.19 -49.53 -26.02
CA GLY A 426 -3.24 -50.46 -26.46
C GLY A 426 -4.66 -49.95 -26.21
N THR A 427 -5.61 -50.87 -26.37
CA THR A 427 -7.05 -50.60 -26.25
C THR A 427 -7.55 -50.92 -24.85
N PHE A 428 -8.43 -50.10 -24.30
CA PHE A 428 -9.06 -50.33 -23.00
C PHE A 428 -10.50 -49.78 -22.96
N LYS A 429 -11.30 -50.23 -22.00
CA LYS A 429 -12.71 -49.80 -21.86
C LYS A 429 -12.91 -48.79 -20.75
N MET A 430 -13.98 -47.99 -20.80
CA MET A 430 -14.34 -47.03 -19.74
C MET A 430 -14.39 -47.66 -18.35
N LYS A 431 -14.89 -48.89 -18.21
CA LYS A 431 -14.90 -49.63 -16.94
C LYS A 431 -13.53 -49.80 -16.29
N ASP A 432 -12.47 -49.77 -17.07
CA ASP A 432 -11.11 -49.90 -16.59
C ASP A 432 -10.61 -48.63 -15.89
N LEU A 433 -11.28 -47.50 -16.07
CA LEU A 433 -10.99 -46.20 -15.44
C LEU A 433 -11.72 -46.02 -14.10
N GLY A 434 -12.64 -46.93 -13.76
CA GLY A 434 -13.48 -46.87 -12.55
C GLY A 434 -14.87 -46.30 -12.80
N GLY A 435 -15.60 -46.03 -11.72
CA GLY A 435 -17.00 -45.57 -11.77
C GLY A 435 -18.02 -46.72 -11.60
N LYS A 436 -19.26 -46.37 -11.25
CA LYS A 436 -20.40 -47.31 -11.21
C LYS A 436 -21.13 -47.22 -12.54
N ASN A 437 -21.48 -48.36 -13.15
CA ASN A 437 -22.25 -48.45 -14.41
C ASN A 437 -21.69 -47.61 -15.58
N PRO A 438 -20.40 -47.79 -15.96
CA PRO A 438 -19.80 -47.04 -17.07
C PRO A 438 -20.42 -47.43 -18.42
N PRO A 439 -20.57 -46.48 -19.37
CA PRO A 439 -21.01 -46.77 -20.72
C PRO A 439 -19.99 -47.68 -21.45
N ASP A 440 -20.46 -48.43 -22.45
CA ASP A 440 -19.59 -49.29 -23.26
C ASP A 440 -18.83 -48.48 -24.31
N ILE A 441 -17.80 -47.77 -23.85
CA ILE A 441 -16.90 -46.96 -24.68
C ILE A 441 -15.52 -47.61 -24.70
N THR A 442 -14.92 -47.65 -25.88
CA THR A 442 -13.59 -48.21 -26.11
C THR A 442 -12.61 -47.09 -26.48
N PHE A 443 -11.53 -46.96 -25.72
CA PHE A 443 -10.44 -46.03 -25.99
C PHE A 443 -9.41 -46.72 -26.86
N ASN A 444 -9.19 -46.22 -28.08
CA ASN A 444 -8.26 -46.80 -29.03
C ASN A 444 -7.01 -45.95 -29.16
N LYS A 445 -5.91 -46.45 -28.61
CA LYS A 445 -4.63 -45.76 -28.65
C LYS A 445 -3.70 -46.24 -29.78
N GLY A 446 -4.07 -47.33 -30.46
CA GLY A 446 -3.11 -48.10 -31.25
C GLY A 446 -1.84 -48.41 -30.45
N SER A 447 -0.67 -48.19 -31.06
CA SER A 447 0.65 -48.38 -30.44
C SER A 447 1.18 -47.16 -29.68
N LYS A 448 0.51 -46.00 -29.75
CA LYS A 448 1.02 -44.76 -29.15
C LYS A 448 1.00 -44.86 -27.62
N LYS A 449 2.05 -44.35 -26.96
CA LYS A 449 2.11 -44.17 -25.49
C LYS A 449 2.16 -42.69 -25.20
N ILE A 450 1.59 -42.25 -24.08
CA ILE A 450 1.78 -40.85 -23.70
C ILE A 450 3.26 -40.66 -23.36
N PRO A 451 3.85 -39.50 -23.69
CA PRO A 451 5.20 -39.17 -23.25
C PRO A 451 5.33 -39.31 -21.73
N ARG A 452 6.50 -39.73 -21.24
CA ARG A 452 6.79 -39.75 -19.79
C ARG A 452 7.34 -38.40 -19.34
N TRP A 453 6.58 -37.33 -19.56
CA TRP A 453 7.02 -35.95 -19.34
C TRP A 453 7.53 -35.68 -17.91
N TRP A 454 6.99 -36.41 -16.93
CA TRP A 454 7.41 -36.30 -15.53
C TRP A 454 8.87 -36.69 -15.29
N ASN A 455 9.53 -37.41 -16.21
CA ASN A 455 10.95 -37.71 -16.08
C ASN A 455 11.86 -36.48 -16.18
N SER A 456 11.34 -35.36 -16.67
CA SER A 456 12.04 -34.06 -16.67
C SER A 456 11.90 -33.29 -15.35
N THR A 457 11.10 -33.79 -14.40
CA THR A 457 10.92 -33.18 -13.08
C THR A 457 11.96 -33.69 -12.09
N ALA A 458 12.27 -32.91 -11.06
CA ALA A 458 13.28 -33.25 -10.06
C ALA A 458 12.78 -34.30 -9.05
N PHE A 459 11.57 -34.11 -8.53
CA PHE A 459 10.95 -34.91 -7.48
C PHE A 459 10.09 -36.05 -8.04
N PHE A 460 9.49 -35.88 -9.21
CA PHE A 460 8.53 -36.85 -9.78
C PHE A 460 9.06 -37.61 -11.00
N LYS A 461 10.37 -37.72 -11.19
CA LYS A 461 10.94 -38.65 -12.19
C LYS A 461 10.87 -40.11 -11.74
N ASP A 462 10.79 -41.04 -12.69
CA ASP A 462 10.85 -42.48 -12.42
C ASP A 462 12.15 -42.83 -11.67
N ARG A 463 12.06 -43.68 -10.64
CA ARG A 463 13.22 -44.20 -9.89
C ARG A 463 13.08 -45.71 -9.71
N GLY A 464 13.69 -46.47 -10.63
CA GLY A 464 13.60 -47.92 -10.66
C GLY A 464 12.16 -48.40 -10.90
N ASP A 465 11.61 -49.14 -9.93
CA ASP A 465 10.24 -49.64 -9.92
C ASP A 465 9.20 -48.55 -9.58
N ARG A 466 9.63 -47.47 -8.90
CA ARG A 466 8.76 -46.35 -8.53
C ARG A 466 8.48 -45.45 -9.71
N LYS A 467 7.21 -45.39 -10.12
CA LYS A 467 6.74 -44.51 -11.19
C LYS A 467 6.54 -43.09 -10.68
N GLY A 468 7.10 -42.13 -11.40
CA GLY A 468 7.10 -40.72 -11.05
C GLY A 468 5.70 -40.13 -10.86
N TRP A 469 4.81 -40.37 -11.81
CA TRP A 469 3.39 -39.98 -11.70
C TRP A 469 2.68 -40.59 -10.47
N LYS A 470 3.09 -41.77 -10.02
CA LYS A 470 2.53 -42.40 -8.82
C LYS A 470 2.98 -41.68 -7.56
N ILE A 471 4.26 -41.29 -7.49
CA ILE A 471 4.80 -40.46 -6.41
C ILE A 471 4.03 -39.14 -6.33
N PHE A 472 3.77 -38.50 -7.48
CA PHE A 472 2.99 -37.27 -7.58
C PHE A 472 1.58 -37.43 -7.00
N LEU A 473 0.82 -38.45 -7.42
CA LEU A 473 -0.53 -38.71 -6.92
C LEU A 473 -0.56 -39.10 -5.43
N ASP A 474 0.41 -39.90 -4.98
CA ASP A 474 0.54 -40.29 -3.57
C ASP A 474 0.82 -39.04 -2.71
N CYS A 475 1.64 -38.12 -3.21
CA CYS A 475 1.91 -36.82 -2.59
C CYS A 475 0.62 -35.98 -2.55
N ARG A 476 -0.07 -35.80 -3.67
CA ARG A 476 -1.36 -35.09 -3.76
C ARG A 476 -2.37 -35.59 -2.72
N ASN A 477 -2.59 -36.90 -2.64
CA ASN A 477 -3.56 -37.48 -1.70
C ASN A 477 -3.15 -37.25 -0.24
N LYS A 478 -1.85 -37.40 0.06
CA LYS A 478 -1.30 -37.09 1.38
C LYS A 478 -1.52 -35.63 1.75
N ILE A 479 -1.25 -34.71 0.83
CA ILE A 479 -1.40 -33.27 1.07
C ILE A 479 -2.88 -32.93 1.25
N ALA A 480 -3.76 -33.39 0.36
CA ALA A 480 -5.20 -33.12 0.44
C ALA A 480 -5.82 -33.57 1.79
N HIS A 481 -5.35 -34.69 2.36
CA HIS A 481 -5.95 -35.28 3.56
C HIS A 481 -5.13 -35.13 4.85
N ARG A 482 -3.95 -34.47 4.81
CA ARG A 482 -3.07 -34.29 5.98
C ARG A 482 -2.45 -32.89 6.00
N TYR A 483 -1.88 -32.50 7.13
CA TYR A 483 -1.36 -31.16 7.43
C TYR A 483 0.12 -30.94 7.01
N TYR A 484 0.57 -31.56 5.92
CA TYR A 484 1.94 -31.35 5.44
C TYR A 484 2.17 -29.91 4.98
N SER A 485 3.30 -29.34 5.43
CA SER A 485 3.88 -28.12 4.83
C SER A 485 4.61 -28.48 3.54
N ILE A 486 4.46 -27.64 2.52
CA ILE A 486 5.03 -27.86 1.19
C ILE A 486 6.17 -26.87 0.99
N PRO A 487 7.41 -27.34 0.73
CA PRO A 487 8.49 -26.45 0.39
C PRO A 487 8.31 -25.89 -1.03
N GLU A 488 8.86 -24.70 -1.26
CA GLU A 488 8.74 -23.97 -2.53
C GLU A 488 9.17 -24.82 -3.73
N GLU A 489 10.28 -25.57 -3.61
CA GLU A 489 10.84 -26.38 -4.69
C GLU A 489 9.88 -27.51 -5.10
N LEU A 490 9.13 -28.06 -4.16
CA LEU A 490 8.14 -29.10 -4.44
C LEU A 490 6.91 -28.53 -5.15
N ALA A 491 6.49 -27.30 -4.80
CA ALA A 491 5.41 -26.61 -5.51
C ALA A 491 5.83 -26.21 -6.93
N LYS A 492 7.06 -25.70 -7.11
CA LYS A 492 7.64 -25.40 -8.42
C LYS A 492 7.74 -26.65 -9.30
N ASP A 493 8.18 -27.78 -8.75
CA ASP A 493 8.27 -29.03 -9.52
C ASP A 493 6.89 -29.63 -9.83
N ALA A 494 5.88 -29.41 -8.98
CA ALA A 494 4.50 -29.76 -9.26
C ALA A 494 3.88 -28.90 -10.38
N LEU A 495 4.14 -27.60 -10.37
CA LEU A 495 3.80 -26.70 -11.47
C LEU A 495 4.46 -27.16 -12.78
N LEU A 496 5.76 -27.47 -12.74
CA LEU A 496 6.48 -28.00 -13.90
C LEU A 496 5.86 -29.31 -14.40
N PHE A 497 5.47 -30.21 -13.50
CA PHE A 497 4.76 -31.45 -13.85
C PHE A 497 3.47 -31.18 -14.63
N ALA A 498 2.64 -30.24 -14.17
CA ALA A 498 1.39 -29.87 -14.81
C ALA A 498 1.61 -29.17 -16.16
N ARG A 499 2.58 -28.25 -16.23
CA ARG A 499 2.99 -27.54 -17.44
C ARG A 499 3.45 -28.51 -18.53
N LEU A 500 4.39 -29.41 -18.20
CA LEU A 500 4.91 -30.38 -19.16
C LEU A 500 3.85 -31.40 -19.62
N ASN A 501 2.88 -31.74 -18.76
CA ASN A 501 1.72 -32.55 -19.16
C ASN A 501 0.93 -31.85 -20.26
N TYR A 502 0.64 -30.56 -20.05
CA TYR A 502 -0.12 -29.77 -21.01
C TYR A 502 0.63 -29.54 -22.32
N GLU A 503 1.91 -29.17 -22.26
CA GLU A 503 2.76 -29.00 -23.44
C GLU A 503 2.86 -30.30 -24.25
N SER A 504 3.03 -31.44 -23.58
CA SER A 504 3.03 -32.76 -24.23
C SER A 504 1.70 -33.06 -24.92
N TYR A 505 0.57 -32.74 -24.28
CA TYR A 505 -0.75 -32.90 -24.87
C TYR A 505 -0.91 -32.07 -26.14
N ARG A 506 -0.53 -30.79 -26.09
CA ARG A 506 -0.62 -29.88 -27.23
C ARG A 506 0.24 -30.34 -28.39
N GLN A 507 1.46 -30.77 -28.12
CA GLN A 507 2.38 -31.25 -29.14
C GLN A 507 1.82 -32.49 -29.86
N ASP A 508 1.31 -33.48 -29.13
CA ASP A 508 0.77 -34.71 -29.74
C ASP A 508 -0.52 -34.45 -30.52
N ASN A 509 -1.34 -33.51 -30.04
CA ASN A 509 -2.60 -33.12 -30.70
C ASN A 509 -2.43 -31.97 -31.70
N ARG A 510 -1.20 -31.53 -31.98
CA ARG A 510 -0.85 -30.45 -32.93
C ARG A 510 -1.67 -29.17 -32.73
N MET A 511 -1.87 -28.80 -31.47
CA MET A 511 -2.54 -27.54 -31.15
C MET A 511 -1.65 -26.35 -31.55
N PRO A 512 -2.21 -25.25 -32.05
CA PRO A 512 -1.45 -24.02 -32.31
C PRO A 512 -0.89 -23.48 -31.00
N ASP A 513 0.14 -22.62 -31.05
CA ASP A 513 0.67 -21.94 -29.86
C ASP A 513 -0.40 -21.07 -29.18
N SER A 514 -0.35 -20.98 -27.85
CA SER A 514 -1.37 -20.26 -27.09
C SER A 514 -0.94 -18.82 -26.95
N ALA A 515 -1.83 -17.91 -27.33
CA ALA A 515 -1.67 -16.48 -27.13
C ALA A 515 -2.48 -15.97 -25.93
N VAL A 516 -2.87 -16.86 -25.01
CA VAL A 516 -3.70 -16.53 -23.85
C VAL A 516 -2.98 -15.51 -22.95
N PHE A 517 -3.60 -14.36 -22.79
CA PHE A 517 -3.17 -13.27 -21.91
C PHE A 517 -3.78 -13.45 -20.52
N ALA A 518 -2.95 -13.66 -19.51
CA ALA A 518 -3.35 -13.93 -18.14
C ALA A 518 -2.60 -13.07 -17.10
N GLU A 519 -2.30 -11.83 -17.47
CA GLU A 519 -1.59 -10.84 -16.64
C GLU A 519 -2.49 -9.63 -16.35
N ILE A 520 -2.16 -8.90 -15.28
CA ILE A 520 -2.74 -7.58 -15.02
C ILE A 520 -2.06 -6.48 -15.84
N ILE A 521 -2.77 -5.36 -16.01
CA ILE A 521 -2.18 -4.14 -16.59
C ILE A 521 -1.15 -3.56 -15.60
N PRO A 522 0.01 -3.07 -16.05
CA PRO A 522 0.97 -2.40 -15.17
C PRO A 522 0.35 -1.25 -14.39
N TRP A 523 0.75 -1.09 -13.11
CA TRP A 523 0.20 -0.06 -12.23
C TRP A 523 0.22 1.37 -12.81
N PRO A 524 1.32 1.85 -13.44
CA PRO A 524 1.34 3.20 -14.02
C PRO A 524 0.33 3.38 -15.16
N GLU A 525 0.11 2.34 -15.96
CA GLU A 525 -0.89 2.33 -17.02
C GLU A 525 -2.30 2.35 -16.42
N LEU A 526 -2.58 1.49 -15.41
CA LEU A 526 -3.85 1.49 -14.71
C LEU A 526 -4.18 2.85 -14.08
N CYS A 527 -3.20 3.50 -13.43
CA CYS A 527 -3.37 4.86 -12.91
C CYS A 527 -3.74 5.86 -14.01
N GLY A 528 -3.12 5.74 -15.19
CA GLY A 528 -3.48 6.55 -16.35
C GLY A 528 -4.91 6.30 -16.83
N LEU A 529 -5.31 5.04 -16.94
CA LEU A 529 -6.65 4.64 -17.39
C LEU A 529 -7.75 5.12 -16.43
N CYS A 530 -7.51 5.04 -15.13
CA CYS A 530 -8.50 5.49 -14.13
C CYS A 530 -8.54 7.02 -13.96
N GLY A 531 -7.51 7.74 -14.39
CA GLY A 531 -7.38 9.19 -14.15
C GLY A 531 -6.69 9.55 -12.83
N LEU A 532 -6.02 8.59 -12.19
CA LEU A 532 -5.32 8.81 -10.92
C LEU A 532 -4.05 9.65 -11.06
N LYS A 533 -3.54 9.87 -12.28
CA LYS A 533 -2.38 10.73 -12.57
C LYS A 533 -2.59 12.20 -12.16
N GLU A 534 -3.84 12.63 -12.00
CA GLU A 534 -4.17 13.99 -11.55
C GLU A 534 -4.05 14.16 -10.03
N ILE A 535 -3.98 13.05 -9.29
CA ILE A 535 -4.07 13.04 -7.82
C ILE A 535 -2.81 12.45 -7.21
N LEU A 536 -2.26 11.41 -7.84
CA LEU A 536 -1.05 10.75 -7.38
C LEU A 536 0.17 11.41 -8.02
N PRO A 537 1.22 11.70 -7.23
CA PRO A 537 2.47 12.14 -7.81
C PRO A 537 3.03 11.05 -8.74
N PRO A 538 3.79 11.43 -9.77
CA PRO A 538 4.46 10.46 -10.63
C PRO A 538 5.37 9.55 -9.78
N PRO A 539 5.48 8.26 -10.11
CA PRO A 539 6.36 7.36 -9.39
C PRO A 539 7.80 7.88 -9.42
N VAL A 540 8.49 7.82 -8.28
CA VAL A 540 9.88 8.27 -8.12
C VAL A 540 10.86 7.35 -8.84
N THR A 541 10.48 6.10 -9.09
CA THR A 541 11.26 5.13 -9.88
C THR A 541 10.61 4.92 -11.23
N GLY A 542 11.42 5.01 -12.29
CA GLY A 542 11.06 4.68 -13.68
C GLY A 542 10.90 3.18 -13.89
N ASP A 543 10.16 2.50 -13.02
CA ASP A 543 9.70 1.14 -13.26
C ASP A 543 8.52 1.21 -14.24
N GLU A 544 8.85 1.55 -15.49
CA GLU A 544 8.12 1.12 -16.68
C GLU A 544 8.44 -0.35 -16.98
#